data_AF-A0A924ZTC2-F1
#
_entry.id   AF-A0A924ZTC2-F1
#
_cell.length_a   1.000
_cell.length_b   1.000
_cell.length_c   1.000
_cell.angle_alpha   90.00
_cell.angle_beta   90.00
_cell.angle_gamma   90.00
#
_symmetry.space_group_name_H-M   'P 1'
#
loop_
_entity.id
_entity.type
_entity.pdbx_description
1 polymer ?
#
loop_
_entity_poly.entity_id
_entity_poly.type
_entity_poly.pdbx_seq_one_letter_code
_entity_poly.pdbx_strand_id
1 'polypeptide(L)'
;MRSIKLYVLLFSLVIQSTTQALAAAKSSVSTAEKCLNVSTNLTVDCMNRHLQPKTLTSCYKLSETIYSNQSKENVKNYCFYSISEFPTLIACVDSAKKFYLGENKDQALFECVRQFASSITVNQCMKMSKMMTFKEKSNYLARHCANL
;
A
#
# COMPACT_ATOMS: atom_id res chain seq x y z
N MET A 1 -48.27 28.00 -48.09
CA MET A 1 -47.62 26.93 -47.27
C MET A 1 -46.27 27.44 -46.77
N ARG A 2 -46.26 28.23 -45.69
CA ARG A 2 -45.06 28.90 -45.13
C ARG A 2 -45.08 28.78 -43.60
N SER A 3 -45.06 27.56 -43.06
CA SER A 3 -45.09 27.40 -41.59
C SER A 3 -44.31 26.20 -41.04
N ILE A 4 -43.68 25.37 -41.89
CA ILE A 4 -43.02 24.13 -41.43
C ILE A 4 -41.50 24.30 -41.22
N LYS A 5 -40.87 25.29 -41.85
CA LYS A 5 -39.40 25.48 -41.75
C LYS A 5 -38.92 26.20 -40.48
N LEU A 6 -39.80 26.78 -39.67
CA LEU A 6 -39.39 27.49 -38.44
C LEU A 6 -39.33 26.60 -37.19
N TYR A 7 -40.01 25.45 -37.19
CA TYR A 7 -40.05 24.58 -36.00
C TYR A 7 -38.84 23.65 -35.87
N VAL A 8 -38.12 23.37 -36.97
CA VAL A 8 -36.97 22.46 -36.94
C VAL A 8 -35.69 23.16 -36.44
N LEU A 9 -35.61 24.50 -36.56
CA LEU A 9 -34.43 25.27 -36.15
C LEU A 9 -34.45 25.71 -34.68
N LEU A 10 -35.60 25.65 -33.99
CA LEU A 10 -35.72 26.03 -32.58
C LEU A 10 -35.53 24.86 -31.60
N PHE A 11 -35.53 23.60 -32.09
CA PHE A 11 -35.31 22.43 -31.24
C PHE A 11 -33.84 21.98 -31.13
N SER A 12 -32.93 22.61 -31.88
CA SER A 12 -31.50 22.27 -31.86
C SER A 12 -30.69 23.08 -30.84
N LEU A 13 -31.29 24.08 -30.19
CA LEU A 13 -30.57 25.05 -29.35
C LEU A 13 -30.78 24.91 -27.83
N VAL A 14 -31.39 23.80 -27.36
CA VAL A 14 -31.73 23.61 -25.93
C VAL A 14 -30.99 22.43 -25.28
N ILE A 15 -30.04 21.78 -25.98
CA ILE A 15 -29.35 20.58 -25.44
C ILE A 15 -27.85 20.82 -25.13
N GLN A 16 -27.30 22.00 -25.39
CA GLN A 16 -25.85 22.25 -25.24
C GLN A 16 -25.50 23.25 -24.14
N SER A 17 -25.94 23.05 -22.89
CA SER A 17 -25.41 23.88 -21.79
C SER A 17 -25.68 23.37 -20.37
N THR A 18 -25.50 22.09 -20.03
CA THR A 18 -25.37 21.70 -18.60
C THR A 18 -24.57 20.40 -18.41
N THR A 19 -23.37 20.27 -18.96
CA THR A 19 -22.44 19.22 -18.53
C THR A 19 -21.02 19.75 -18.56
N GLN A 20 -20.66 20.60 -17.60
CA GLN A 20 -19.26 20.86 -17.25
C GLN A 20 -19.18 21.60 -15.92
N ALA A 21 -19.26 20.84 -14.83
CA ALA A 21 -18.70 21.20 -13.53
C ALA A 21 -18.51 19.94 -12.70
N LEU A 22 -17.79 18.95 -13.24
CA LEU A 22 -17.38 17.76 -12.49
C LEU A 22 -15.89 17.48 -12.73
N ALA A 23 -15.02 18.39 -12.32
CA ALA A 23 -13.59 18.14 -12.21
C ALA A 23 -12.89 19.17 -11.31
N ALA A 24 -13.34 19.25 -10.05
CA ALA A 24 -12.47 19.69 -8.98
C ALA A 24 -12.38 18.56 -7.96
N ALA A 25 -11.98 17.38 -8.42
CA ALA A 25 -11.41 16.37 -7.53
C ALA A 25 -10.11 16.98 -7.02
N LYS A 26 -10.16 17.67 -5.87
CA LYS A 26 -8.96 18.07 -5.13
C LYS A 26 -8.17 16.78 -4.87
N SER A 27 -7.15 16.53 -5.70
CA SER A 27 -6.05 15.64 -5.36
C SER A 27 -5.22 16.33 -4.28
N SER A 28 -5.79 16.47 -3.08
CA SER A 28 -4.99 16.87 -1.92
C SER A 28 -4.08 15.69 -1.61
N VAL A 29 -2.89 15.69 -2.23
CA VAL A 29 -1.78 14.79 -1.89
C VAL A 29 -1.63 14.80 -0.38
N SER A 30 -1.80 13.64 0.24
CA SER A 30 -1.75 13.48 1.69
C SER A 30 -0.38 13.91 2.21
N THR A 31 -0.31 14.39 3.46
CA THR A 31 0.98 14.75 4.09
C THR A 31 1.95 13.55 4.10
N ALA A 32 1.40 12.33 4.23
CA ALA A 32 2.16 11.09 4.11
C ALA A 32 2.78 10.90 2.72
N GLU A 33 2.02 11.12 1.64
CA GLU A 33 2.54 11.09 0.27
C GLU A 33 3.63 12.14 0.03
N LYS A 34 3.50 13.33 0.62
CA LYS A 34 4.53 14.37 0.53
C LYS A 34 5.83 13.94 1.21
N CYS A 35 5.75 13.27 2.36
CA CYS A 35 6.91 12.74 3.07
C CYS A 35 7.62 11.60 2.32
N LEU A 36 6.93 10.87 1.45
CA LEU A 36 7.51 9.79 0.66
C LEU A 36 8.22 10.25 -0.63
N ASN A 37 7.99 11.49 -1.07
CA ASN A 37 8.62 12.05 -2.27
C ASN A 37 9.99 12.72 -2.00
N VAL A 38 10.46 12.72 -0.76
CA VAL A 38 11.80 13.18 -0.38
C VAL A 38 12.74 11.99 -0.22
N SER A 39 14.05 12.22 -0.31
CA SER A 39 15.08 11.18 -0.09
C SER A 39 14.87 10.41 1.22
N THR A 40 15.28 9.15 1.29
CA THR A 40 14.98 8.20 2.37
C THR A 40 15.24 8.72 3.80
N ASN A 41 16.36 9.41 4.05
CA ASN A 41 16.65 9.97 5.37
C ASN A 41 15.67 11.09 5.76
N LEU A 42 15.24 11.88 4.78
CA LEU A 42 14.23 12.93 4.97
C LEU A 42 12.81 12.35 5.06
N THR A 43 12.55 11.17 4.50
CA THR A 43 11.29 10.46 4.66
C THR A 43 11.06 10.09 6.12
N VAL A 44 12.04 9.45 6.77
CA VAL A 44 11.93 9.08 8.20
C VAL A 44 11.70 10.31 9.06
N ASP A 45 12.48 11.37 8.84
CA ASP A 45 12.33 12.63 9.57
C ASP A 45 10.98 13.31 9.32
N CYS A 46 10.49 13.31 8.08
CA CYS A 46 9.20 13.89 7.74
C CYS A 46 8.05 13.10 8.36
N MET A 47 8.09 11.77 8.28
CA MET A 47 7.10 10.90 8.90
C MET A 47 7.11 11.08 10.43
N ASN A 48 8.28 11.15 11.05
CA ASN A 48 8.42 11.35 12.49
C ASN A 48 8.03 12.76 12.94
N ARG A 49 8.29 13.81 12.17
CA ARG A 49 7.95 15.19 12.57
C ARG A 49 6.48 15.51 12.35
N HIS A 50 5.90 15.06 11.24
CA HIS A 50 4.57 15.48 10.81
C HIS A 50 3.47 14.48 11.12
N LEU A 51 3.81 13.19 11.24
CA LEU A 51 2.80 12.13 11.37
C LEU A 51 2.93 11.34 12.67
N GLN A 52 4.12 11.33 13.29
CA GLN A 52 4.41 10.73 14.60
C GLN A 52 3.69 9.38 14.87
N PRO A 53 3.74 8.40 13.95
CA PRO A 53 3.13 7.11 14.23
C PRO A 53 3.89 6.42 15.38
N LYS A 54 3.29 6.40 16.58
CA LYS A 54 3.90 5.79 17.78
C LYS A 54 3.76 4.28 17.84
N THR A 55 2.84 3.71 17.07
CA THR A 55 2.58 2.27 17.03
C THR A 55 2.41 1.80 15.60
N LEU A 56 2.75 0.53 15.36
CA LEU A 56 2.55 -0.11 14.08
C LEU A 56 1.09 -0.01 13.59
N THR A 57 0.13 -0.19 14.49
CA THR A 57 -1.30 -0.05 14.20
C THR A 57 -1.66 1.37 13.74
N SER A 58 -1.16 2.40 14.42
CA SER A 58 -1.39 3.79 14.01
C SER A 58 -0.75 4.11 12.65
N CYS A 59 0.42 3.53 12.37
CA CYS A 59 1.10 3.70 11.09
C CYS A 59 0.33 3.05 9.93
N TYR A 60 -0.17 1.82 10.10
CA TYR A 60 -0.98 1.17 9.08
C TYR A 60 -2.30 1.92 8.85
N LYS A 61 -2.96 2.43 9.90
CA LYS A 61 -4.17 3.26 9.74
C LYS A 61 -3.89 4.51 8.90
N LEU A 62 -2.74 5.16 9.10
CA LEU A 62 -2.32 6.28 8.28
C LEU A 62 -2.17 5.88 6.80
N SER A 63 -1.61 4.70 6.51
CA SER A 63 -1.47 4.22 5.13
C SER A 63 -2.83 4.10 4.44
N GLU A 64 -3.90 3.71 5.15
CA GLU A 64 -5.23 3.56 4.56
C GLU A 64 -5.91 4.91 4.21
N THR A 65 -5.39 6.04 4.70
CA THR A 65 -5.88 7.40 4.35
C THR A 65 -5.32 7.93 3.02
N ILE A 66 -4.31 7.25 2.47
CA ILE A 66 -3.61 7.64 1.25
C ILE A 66 -4.44 7.17 0.05
N TYR A 67 -4.46 7.92 -1.07
CA TYR A 67 -5.19 7.49 -2.25
C TYR A 67 -4.36 6.58 -3.17
N SER A 68 -3.12 7.00 -3.48
CA SER A 68 -2.23 6.27 -4.38
C SER A 68 -1.81 4.91 -3.80
N ASN A 69 -2.06 3.82 -4.53
CA ASN A 69 -1.66 2.48 -4.09
C ASN A 69 -0.14 2.35 -3.91
N GLN A 70 0.67 2.99 -4.77
CA GLN A 70 2.12 3.00 -4.61
C GLN A 70 2.54 3.69 -3.32
N SER A 71 1.90 4.82 -2.99
CA SER A 71 2.23 5.58 -1.79
C SER A 71 1.73 4.90 -0.52
N LYS A 72 0.55 4.26 -0.56
CA LYS A 72 0.08 3.36 0.51
C LYS A 72 1.14 2.32 0.81
N GLU A 73 1.64 1.67 -0.24
CA GLU A 73 2.61 0.60 -0.12
C GLU A 73 3.94 1.10 0.45
N ASN A 74 4.41 2.27 0.03
CA ASN A 74 5.60 2.90 0.59
C ASN A 74 5.45 3.23 2.08
N VAL A 75 4.27 3.71 2.52
CA VAL A 75 4.00 3.91 3.96
C VAL A 75 3.95 2.58 4.69
N LYS A 76 3.33 1.54 4.13
CA LYS A 76 3.33 0.19 4.74
C LYS A 76 4.75 -0.35 4.91
N ASN A 77 5.63 -0.10 3.94
CA ASN A 77 7.05 -0.44 4.04
C ASN A 77 7.72 0.32 5.19
N TYR A 78 7.52 1.63 5.27
CA TYR A 78 8.00 2.43 6.40
C TYR A 78 7.50 1.88 7.74
N CYS A 79 6.20 1.63 7.86
CA CYS A 79 5.60 1.06 9.07
C CYS A 79 6.28 -0.26 9.44
N PHE A 80 6.46 -1.16 8.47
CA PHE A 80 7.00 -2.49 8.69
C PHE A 80 8.48 -2.50 9.06
N TYR A 81 9.32 -1.63 8.48
CA TYR A 81 10.77 -1.69 8.72
C TYR A 81 11.29 -0.65 9.72
N SER A 82 10.59 0.47 9.90
CA SER A 82 11.08 1.59 10.72
C SER A 82 10.41 1.68 12.10
N ILE A 83 9.25 1.05 12.29
CA ILE A 83 8.50 1.12 13.56
C ILE A 83 8.45 -0.25 14.26
N SER A 84 8.69 -1.34 13.53
CA SER A 84 8.34 -2.67 14.04
C SER A 84 9.33 -3.21 15.07
N GLU A 85 8.82 -3.39 16.29
CA GLU A 85 9.20 -4.48 17.19
C GLU A 85 8.04 -5.47 17.21
N PHE A 86 8.10 -6.51 16.38
CA PHE A 86 7.06 -7.54 16.39
C PHE A 86 7.23 -8.43 17.63
N PRO A 87 6.21 -8.57 18.50
CA PRO A 87 6.34 -9.40 19.70
C PRO A 87 6.27 -10.90 19.38
N THR A 88 5.66 -11.27 18.24
CA THR A 88 5.48 -12.67 17.84
C THR A 88 5.61 -12.82 16.33
N LEU A 89 6.02 -14.03 15.91
CA LEU A 89 6.09 -14.40 14.49
C LEU A 89 4.74 -14.19 13.79
N ILE A 90 3.63 -14.51 14.46
CA ILE A 90 2.28 -14.35 13.91
C ILE A 90 1.99 -12.87 13.63
N ALA A 91 2.31 -11.97 14.57
CA ALA A 91 2.10 -10.54 14.38
C ALA A 91 2.93 -9.97 13.21
N CYS A 92 4.16 -10.47 13.04
CA CYS A 92 5.00 -10.12 11.90
C CYS A 92 4.37 -10.59 10.59
N VAL A 93 4.00 -11.87 10.51
CA VAL A 93 3.42 -12.48 9.30
C VAL A 93 2.10 -11.82 8.92
N ASP A 94 1.24 -11.53 9.89
CA ASP A 94 -0.04 -10.85 9.62
C ASP A 94 0.16 -9.41 9.17
N SER A 95 1.24 -8.76 9.57
CA SER A 95 1.62 -7.45 9.05
C SER A 95 2.20 -7.55 7.64
N ALA A 96 3.00 -8.56 7.35
CA ALA A 96 3.51 -8.83 6.00
C ALA A 96 2.37 -9.09 4.98
N LYS A 97 1.30 -9.78 5.39
CA LYS A 97 0.12 -10.01 4.51
C LYS A 97 -0.63 -8.74 4.10
N LYS A 98 -0.38 -7.59 4.75
CA LYS A 98 -1.04 -6.31 4.41
C LYS A 98 -0.45 -5.63 3.18
N PHE A 99 0.70 -6.10 2.69
CA PHE A 99 1.32 -5.60 1.47
C PHE A 99 0.51 -6.02 0.24
N TYR A 100 0.28 -5.06 -0.64
CA TYR A 100 -0.42 -5.32 -1.90
C TYR A 100 0.55 -5.84 -2.97
N LEU A 101 1.76 -5.30 -3.02
CA LEU A 101 2.77 -5.75 -3.97
C LEU A 101 3.41 -7.04 -3.48
N GLY A 102 3.37 -8.06 -4.33
CA GLY A 102 3.93 -9.38 -4.03
C GLY A 102 5.40 -9.33 -3.63
N GLU A 103 6.18 -8.39 -4.19
CA GLU A 103 7.60 -8.24 -3.88
C GLU A 103 7.84 -7.79 -2.45
N ASN A 104 7.09 -6.78 -1.99
CA ASN A 104 7.16 -6.28 -0.63
C ASN A 104 6.65 -7.31 0.37
N LYS A 105 5.54 -7.98 0.03
CA LYS A 105 4.98 -9.07 0.84
C LYS A 105 6.02 -10.17 1.07
N ASP A 106 6.67 -10.63 0.00
CA ASP A 106 7.64 -11.72 0.07
C ASP A 106 8.91 -11.29 0.83
N GLN A 107 9.37 -10.05 0.63
CA GLN A 107 10.49 -9.48 1.40
C GLN A 107 10.16 -9.40 2.90
N ALA A 108 8.96 -8.95 3.24
CA ALA A 108 8.50 -8.87 4.63
C ALA A 108 8.38 -10.27 5.27
N LEU A 109 7.96 -11.29 4.52
CA LEU A 109 7.95 -12.67 5.01
C LEU A 109 9.36 -13.20 5.28
N PHE A 110 10.35 -12.90 4.43
CA PHE A 110 11.74 -13.22 4.71
C PHE A 110 12.24 -12.54 5.98
N GLU A 111 11.88 -11.27 6.15
CA GLU A 111 12.24 -10.52 7.34
C GLU A 111 11.63 -11.13 8.61
N CYS A 112 10.37 -11.59 8.57
CA CYS A 112 9.77 -12.33 9.69
C CYS A 112 10.53 -13.62 10.02
N VAL A 113 10.94 -14.39 9.01
CA VAL A 113 11.77 -15.58 9.25
C VAL A 113 13.10 -15.20 9.90
N ARG A 114 13.75 -14.15 9.40
CA ARG A 114 15.02 -13.65 9.93
C ARG A 114 14.92 -13.21 11.39
N GLN A 115 13.90 -12.42 11.74
CA GLN A 115 13.70 -11.91 13.10
C GLN A 115 13.43 -13.02 14.12
N PHE A 116 12.72 -14.07 13.71
CA PHE A 116 12.32 -15.17 14.59
C PHE A 116 13.14 -16.46 14.39
N ALA A 117 14.28 -16.37 13.69
CA ALA A 117 15.10 -17.52 13.30
C ALA A 117 15.51 -18.44 14.47
N SER A 118 15.67 -17.89 15.68
CA SER A 118 16.04 -18.64 16.89
C SER A 118 14.90 -19.42 17.55
N SER A 119 13.64 -19.14 17.18
CA SER A 119 12.44 -19.71 17.83
C SER A 119 11.45 -20.36 16.86
N ILE A 120 11.66 -20.16 15.56
CA ILE A 120 10.82 -20.70 14.51
C ILE A 120 11.05 -22.19 14.31
N THR A 121 9.98 -22.96 14.15
CA THR A 121 10.06 -24.38 13.77
C THR A 121 10.15 -24.54 12.24
N VAL A 122 10.76 -25.64 11.78
CA VAL A 122 10.77 -26.04 10.36
C VAL A 122 9.36 -25.97 9.75
N ASN A 123 8.35 -26.48 10.45
CA ASN A 123 6.96 -26.46 9.98
C ASN A 123 6.39 -25.04 9.83
N GLN A 124 6.68 -24.12 10.74
CA GLN A 124 6.25 -22.72 10.62
C GLN A 124 6.98 -22.02 9.47
N CYS A 125 8.28 -22.27 9.32
CA CYS A 125 9.07 -21.74 8.20
C CYS A 125 8.52 -22.24 6.85
N MET A 126 8.26 -23.54 6.74
CA MET A 126 7.68 -24.15 5.54
C MET A 126 6.27 -23.66 5.22
N LYS A 127 5.49 -23.21 6.21
CA LYS A 127 4.21 -22.55 5.94
C LYS A 127 4.42 -21.18 5.30
N MET A 128 5.42 -20.42 5.73
CA MET A 128 5.72 -19.10 5.16
C MET A 128 6.27 -19.17 3.75
N SER A 129 7.08 -20.18 3.42
CA SER A 129 7.52 -20.39 2.02
C SER A 129 6.33 -20.55 1.07
N LYS A 130 5.27 -21.23 1.50
CA LYS A 130 4.03 -21.39 0.72
C LYS A 130 3.17 -20.12 0.64
N MET A 131 3.40 -19.13 1.49
CA MET A 131 2.68 -17.83 1.46
C MET A 131 3.30 -16.84 0.47
N MET A 132 4.52 -17.12 -0.02
CA MET A 132 5.20 -16.27 -0.99
C MET A 132 4.46 -16.20 -2.32
N THR A 133 4.52 -15.04 -2.94
CA THR A 133 3.94 -14.74 -4.25
C THR A 133 4.77 -15.36 -5.35
N PHE A 134 6.10 -15.21 -5.26
CA PHE A 134 7.01 -15.66 -6.31
C PHE A 134 7.55 -17.05 -6.01
N LYS A 135 7.40 -17.96 -6.98
CA LYS A 135 7.81 -19.37 -6.86
C LYS A 135 9.30 -19.53 -6.55
N GLU A 136 10.14 -18.70 -7.14
CA GLU A 136 11.59 -18.73 -6.91
C GLU A 136 11.94 -18.40 -5.45
N LYS A 137 11.33 -17.34 -4.90
CA LYS A 137 11.47 -16.96 -3.50
C LYS A 137 10.89 -18.04 -2.57
N SER A 138 9.74 -18.59 -2.92
CA SER A 138 9.11 -19.71 -2.21
C SER A 138 10.05 -20.91 -2.11
N ASN A 139 10.60 -21.35 -3.25
CA ASN A 139 11.55 -22.47 -3.32
C ASN A 139 12.83 -22.19 -2.54
N TYR A 140 13.35 -20.96 -2.62
CA TYR A 140 14.51 -20.54 -1.84
C TYR A 140 14.23 -20.65 -0.34
N LEU A 141 13.12 -20.08 0.14
CA LEU A 141 12.76 -20.14 1.55
C LEU A 141 12.51 -21.59 1.99
N ALA A 142 11.83 -22.41 1.18
CA ALA A 142 11.60 -23.81 1.52
C ALA A 142 12.91 -24.60 1.71
N ARG A 143 13.92 -24.38 0.86
CA ARG A 143 15.25 -24.97 1.04
C ARG A 143 15.95 -24.46 2.29
N HIS A 144 15.84 -23.17 2.58
CA HIS A 144 16.40 -22.60 3.81
C HIS A 144 15.74 -23.22 5.05
N CYS A 145 14.41 -23.32 5.07
CA CYS A 145 13.63 -23.90 6.18
C CYS A 145 13.96 -25.37 6.46
N ALA A 146 14.35 -26.15 5.45
CA ALA A 146 14.73 -27.55 5.61
C ALA A 146 16.07 -27.72 6.36
N ASN A 147 16.84 -26.64 6.51
CA ASN A 147 18.14 -26.63 7.17
C ASN A 147 18.16 -25.82 8.49
N LEU A 148 16.97 -25.46 9.02
CA LEU A 148 16.81 -24.89 10.36
C LEU A 148 16.94 -26.00 11.42
#